data_AF-A0A0G1ENJ3-F1
#
_entry.id   AF-A0A0G1ENJ3-F1
#
_cell.length_a   1.000
_cell.length_b   1.000
_cell.length_c   1.000
_cell.angle_alpha   90.00
_cell.angle_beta   90.00
_cell.angle_gamma   90.00
#
_symmetry.space_group_name_H-M   'P 1'
#
loop_
_entity.id
_entity.type
_entity.pdbx_description
1 polymer ?
#
loop_
_entity_poly.entity_id
_entity_poly.type
_entity_poly.pdbx_seq_one_letter_code
_entity_poly.pdbx_strand_id
1 'polypeptide(L)'
;MLYYLGMVKYTIGIDIGGRKNIRGIGCGIGGALDLKKRIILSWSNIKFLDGFNIKNWLKKRFNYEIRIDNDARCFLRGEYLFGAGRGYKNLVGIILGTGVGGGLLLTAK
;
A
#
# COMPACT_ATOMS: atom_id res chain seq x y z
N MET A 1 -16.13 -10.23 -3.10
CA MET A 1 -14.71 -10.58 -2.84
C MET A 1 -14.01 -11.21 -4.04
N LEU A 2 -14.42 -12.38 -4.54
CA LEU A 2 -13.71 -13.09 -5.62
C LEU A 2 -13.56 -12.28 -6.91
N TYR A 3 -14.59 -11.52 -7.30
CA TYR A 3 -14.53 -10.60 -8.45
C TYR A 3 -13.40 -9.56 -8.32
N TYR A 4 -13.36 -8.82 -7.21
CA TYR A 4 -12.32 -7.80 -6.95
C TYR A 4 -10.91 -8.40 -6.88
N LEU A 5 -10.76 -9.56 -6.24
CA LEU A 5 -9.49 -10.29 -6.22
C LEU A 5 -9.11 -10.76 -7.63
N GLY A 6 -10.08 -11.15 -8.45
CA GLY A 6 -9.90 -11.48 -9.86
C GLY A 6 -9.38 -10.28 -10.66
N MET A 7 -9.95 -9.09 -10.46
CA MET A 7 -9.49 -7.86 -11.10
C MET A 7 -8.04 -7.53 -10.72
N VAL A 8 -7.71 -7.54 -9.42
CA VAL A 8 -6.33 -7.31 -8.95
C VAL A 8 -5.37 -8.31 -9.59
N LYS A 9 -5.77 -9.59 -9.65
CA LYS A 9 -4.96 -10.62 -10.28
C LYS A 9 -4.71 -10.28 -11.76
N TYR A 10 -5.75 -9.93 -12.48
CA TYR A 10 -5.73 -9.67 -13.91
C TYR A 10 -4.86 -8.45 -14.25
N THR A 11 -5.08 -7.33 -13.56
CA THR A 11 -4.32 -6.09 -13.77
C THR A 11 -2.83 -6.27 -13.51
N ILE A 12 -2.46 -6.86 -12.36
CA ILE A 12 -1.05 -7.13 -12.04
C ILE A 12 -0.46 -8.13 -13.04
N GLY A 13 -1.22 -9.15 -13.44
CA GLY A 13 -0.77 -10.16 -14.40
C GLY A 13 -0.44 -9.57 -15.78
N ILE A 14 -1.26 -8.66 -16.29
CA ILE A 14 -0.99 -7.96 -17.55
C ILE A 14 0.27 -7.11 -17.45
N ASP A 15 0.38 -6.29 -16.40
CA ASP A 15 1.51 -5.37 -16.24
C ASP A 15 2.84 -6.12 -16.07
N ILE A 16 2.83 -7.24 -15.32
CA ILE A 16 4.01 -8.08 -15.16
C ILE A 16 4.34 -8.81 -16.45
N GLY A 17 3.36 -9.38 -17.14
CA GLY A 17 3.56 -10.11 -18.39
C GLY A 17 4.21 -9.27 -19.49
N GLY A 18 4.03 -7.94 -19.47
CA GLY A 18 4.64 -7.01 -20.42
C GLY A 18 5.99 -6.42 -20.01
N ARG A 19 6.50 -6.67 -18.78
CA ARG A 19 7.66 -5.97 -18.23
C ARG A 19 8.77 -6.93 -17.80
N LYS A 20 10.02 -6.61 -18.18
CA LYS A 20 11.21 -7.34 -17.72
C LYS A 20 11.77 -6.72 -16.43
N ASN A 21 12.44 -7.54 -15.61
CA ASN A 21 13.18 -7.12 -14.41
C ASN A 21 12.36 -6.50 -13.25
N ILE A 22 11.11 -6.93 -13.06
CA ILE A 22 10.34 -6.58 -11.86
C ILE A 22 10.94 -7.28 -10.63
N ARG A 23 11.25 -6.51 -9.58
CA ARG A 23 11.82 -7.04 -8.33
C ARG A 23 10.78 -7.35 -7.25
N GLY A 24 9.62 -6.70 -7.29
CA GLY A 24 8.61 -6.80 -6.23
C GLY A 24 7.31 -6.06 -6.54
N ILE A 25 6.33 -6.26 -5.68
CA ILE A 25 5.02 -5.60 -5.72
C ILE A 25 4.82 -4.82 -4.42
N GLY A 26 4.51 -3.53 -4.55
CA GLY A 26 4.12 -2.66 -3.44
C GLY A 26 2.63 -2.35 -3.48
N CYS A 27 1.95 -2.37 -2.32
CA CYS A 27 0.53 -1.99 -2.24
C CYS A 27 0.28 -1.03 -1.07
N GLY A 28 -0.34 0.12 -1.37
CA GLY A 28 -0.91 1.03 -0.39
C GLY A 28 -2.36 0.65 -0.08
N ILE A 29 -2.68 0.47 1.20
CA ILE A 29 -4.00 0.05 1.66
C ILE A 29 -4.70 1.26 2.29
N GLY A 30 -5.88 1.60 1.75
CA GLY A 30 -6.70 2.75 2.17
C GLY A 30 -7.48 2.56 3.47
N GLY A 31 -7.03 1.65 4.33
CA GLY A 31 -7.70 1.27 5.56
C GLY A 31 -6.71 1.06 6.71
N ALA A 32 -7.25 0.79 7.90
CA ALA A 32 -6.46 0.38 9.04
C ALA A 32 -5.80 -0.97 8.77
N LEU A 33 -4.49 -1.05 8.97
CA LEU A 33 -3.69 -2.22 8.65
C LEU A 33 -2.88 -2.66 9.88
N ASP A 34 -2.99 -3.92 10.27
CA ASP A 34 -2.04 -4.53 11.19
C ASP A 34 -0.73 -4.78 10.43
N LEU A 35 0.27 -3.94 10.64
CA LEU A 35 1.58 -4.07 9.97
C LEU A 35 2.37 -5.30 10.42
N LYS A 36 2.10 -5.86 11.61
CA LYS A 36 2.78 -7.09 12.07
C LYS A 36 2.15 -8.31 11.39
N LYS A 37 0.83 -8.45 11.46
CA LYS A 37 0.10 -9.61 10.92
C LYS A 37 -0.22 -9.49 9.43
N ARG A 38 -0.10 -8.29 8.86
CA ARG A 38 -0.40 -7.95 7.46
C ARG A 38 -1.87 -8.19 7.10
N ILE A 39 -2.75 -7.94 8.06
CA ILE A 39 -4.20 -8.10 7.96
C ILE A 39 -4.84 -6.72 7.89
N ILE A 40 -5.80 -6.57 6.98
CA ILE A 40 -6.67 -5.39 6.92
C ILE A 40 -7.58 -5.44 8.14
N LEU A 41 -7.49 -4.46 9.02
CA LEU A 41 -8.30 -4.38 10.24
C LEU A 41 -9.67 -3.77 9.94
N SER A 42 -9.70 -2.69 9.18
CA SER A 42 -10.93 -2.05 8.76
C SER A 42 -10.71 -1.20 7.51
N TRP A 43 -11.56 -1.36 6.51
CA TRP A 43 -11.59 -0.50 5.32
C TRP A 43 -13.00 0.03 5.07
N SER A 44 -13.20 1.34 5.31
CA SER A 44 -14.51 2.01 5.24
C SER A 44 -15.30 1.70 3.96
N ASN A 45 -14.63 1.76 2.80
CA ASN A 45 -15.24 1.55 1.48
C ASN A 45 -15.18 0.09 0.99
N ILE A 46 -14.39 -0.78 1.62
CA ILE A 46 -14.15 -2.17 1.18
C ILE A 46 -14.23 -3.15 2.36
N LYS A 47 -15.28 -3.04 3.16
CA LYS A 47 -15.46 -3.80 4.43
C LYS A 47 -15.37 -5.32 4.28
N PHE A 48 -15.70 -5.87 3.12
CA PHE A 48 -15.61 -7.32 2.87
C PHE A 48 -14.17 -7.85 2.87
N LEU A 49 -13.15 -6.98 2.93
CA LEU A 49 -11.74 -7.35 3.09
C LEU A 49 -11.27 -7.23 4.55
N ASP A 50 -12.13 -6.86 5.50
CA ASP A 50 -11.75 -6.84 6.91
C ASP A 50 -11.37 -8.26 7.37
N GLY A 51 -10.26 -8.38 8.11
CA GLY A 51 -9.65 -9.66 8.49
C GLY A 51 -8.82 -10.32 7.37
N PHE A 52 -8.82 -9.79 6.14
CA PHE A 52 -8.12 -10.41 5.02
C PHE A 52 -6.61 -10.14 5.03
N ASN A 53 -5.82 -11.20 4.81
CA ASN A 53 -4.37 -11.09 4.65
C ASN A 53 -3.98 -10.93 3.18
N ILE A 54 -4.01 -9.69 2.70
CA ILE A 54 -3.74 -9.37 1.30
C ILE A 54 -2.31 -9.71 0.86
N LYS A 55 -1.32 -9.56 1.76
CA LYS A 55 0.08 -9.90 1.46
C LYS A 55 0.22 -11.39 1.14
N ASN A 56 -0.34 -12.25 1.97
CA ASN A 56 -0.26 -13.71 1.76
C ASN A 56 -0.99 -14.12 0.48
N TRP A 57 -2.15 -13.51 0.20
CA TRP A 57 -2.88 -13.77 -1.04
C TRP A 57 -2.06 -13.38 -2.27
N LEU A 58 -1.46 -12.18 -2.31
CA LEU A 58 -0.58 -11.73 -3.40
C LEU A 58 0.66 -12.62 -3.54
N LYS A 59 1.31 -12.96 -2.43
CA LYS A 59 2.53 -13.78 -2.43
C LYS A 59 2.28 -15.16 -3.04
N LYS A 60 1.16 -15.81 -2.70
CA LYS A 60 0.75 -17.10 -3.27
C LYS A 60 0.49 -17.03 -4.78
N ARG A 61 0.16 -15.85 -5.31
CA ARG A 61 -0.27 -15.68 -6.70
C ARG A 61 0.87 -15.29 -7.64
N PHE A 62 1.79 -14.46 -7.18
CA PHE A 62 2.74 -13.77 -8.06
C PHE A 62 4.22 -14.13 -7.82
N ASN A 63 4.55 -14.86 -6.74
CA ASN A 63 5.93 -15.26 -6.43
C ASN A 63 6.98 -14.11 -6.44
N TYR A 64 6.53 -12.88 -6.11
CA TYR A 64 7.40 -11.71 -5.94
C TYR A 64 7.52 -11.33 -4.46
N GLU A 65 8.53 -10.50 -4.14
CA GLU A 65 8.55 -9.82 -2.85
C GLU A 65 7.33 -8.88 -2.76
N ILE A 66 6.50 -9.07 -1.74
CA ILE A 66 5.30 -8.26 -1.50
C ILE A 66 5.53 -7.35 -0.30
N ARG A 67 5.40 -6.04 -0.49
CA ARG A 67 5.36 -5.04 0.58
C ARG A 67 4.02 -4.35 0.60
N ILE A 68 3.46 -4.20 1.80
CA ILE A 68 2.21 -3.48 2.02
C ILE A 68 2.42 -2.41 3.09
N ASP A 69 1.79 -1.27 2.91
CA ASP A 69 1.77 -0.17 3.88
C ASP A 69 0.40 0.52 3.82
N ASN A 70 0.11 1.38 4.78
CA ASN A 70 -1.07 2.23 4.73
C ASN A 70 -0.89 3.34 3.67
N ASP A 71 -1.99 3.75 3.02
CA ASP A 71 -2.04 4.76 1.97
C ASP A 71 -1.44 6.12 2.36
N ALA A 72 -1.74 6.65 3.55
CA ALA A 72 -1.17 7.92 4.02
C ALA A 72 0.35 7.81 4.24
N ARG A 73 0.84 6.64 4.67
CA ARG A 73 2.28 6.36 4.77
C ARG A 73 2.94 6.22 3.40
N CYS A 74 2.25 5.62 2.43
CA CYS A 74 2.70 5.57 1.04
C CYS A 74 2.80 6.98 0.43
N PHE A 75 1.81 7.84 0.67
CA PHE A 75 1.83 9.25 0.28
C PHE A 75 3.07 9.97 0.82
N LEU A 76 3.30 9.90 2.14
CA LEU A 76 4.47 10.52 2.78
C LEU A 76 5.80 10.01 2.23
N ARG A 77 5.92 8.70 1.97
CA ARG A 77 7.13 8.13 1.36
C ARG A 77 7.33 8.63 -0.06
N GLY A 78 6.25 8.79 -0.83
CA GLY A 78 6.27 9.38 -2.17
C GLY A 78 6.80 10.81 -2.14
N GLU A 79 6.24 11.64 -1.26
CA GLU A 79 6.71 13.03 -1.07
C GLU A 79 8.16 13.11 -0.60
N TYR A 80 8.57 12.23 0.32
CA TYR A 80 9.94 12.17 0.81
C TYR A 80 10.96 11.77 -0.27
N LEU A 81 10.63 10.79 -1.12
CA LEU A 81 11.56 10.26 -2.13
C LEU A 81 11.57 11.09 -3.41
N PHE A 82 10.40 11.58 -3.83
CA PHE A 82 10.20 12.12 -5.17
C PHE A 82 9.56 13.51 -5.20
N GLY A 83 8.89 13.92 -4.13
CA GLY A 83 8.10 15.16 -4.07
C GLY A 83 8.72 16.27 -3.23
N ALA A 84 7.84 17.07 -2.60
CA ALA A 84 8.20 18.28 -1.86
C ALA A 84 8.98 17.98 -0.56
N GLY A 85 8.94 16.73 -0.12
CA GLY A 85 9.61 16.25 1.08
C GLY A 85 11.10 15.91 0.91
N ARG A 86 11.62 15.96 -0.31
CA ARG A 86 13.03 15.60 -0.59
C ARG A 86 14.01 16.50 0.15
N GLY A 87 15.01 15.89 0.78
CA GLY A 87 16.07 16.60 1.52
C GLY A 87 15.70 16.94 2.97
N TYR A 88 14.43 16.83 3.36
CA TYR A 88 14.01 17.01 4.75
C TYR A 88 14.14 15.71 5.54
N LYS A 89 14.61 15.77 6.78
CA LYS A 89 14.77 14.58 7.65
C LYS A 89 13.47 14.14 8.31
N ASN A 90 12.60 15.10 8.56
CA ASN A 90 11.32 14.90 9.24
C ASN A 90 10.24 15.59 8.43
N LEU A 91 9.12 14.90 8.24
CA LEU A 91 8.00 15.36 7.43
C LEU A 91 6.70 15.14 8.19
N VAL A 92 5.83 16.14 8.14
CA VAL A 92 4.42 16.02 8.50
C VAL A 92 3.63 16.21 7.22
N GLY A 93 2.76 15.25 6.93
CA GLY A 93 1.89 15.28 5.76
C GLY A 93 0.45 15.33 6.23
N ILE A 94 -0.31 16.28 5.69
CA ILE A 94 -1.74 16.42 5.92
C ILE A 94 -2.44 16.23 4.57
N ILE A 95 -3.38 15.30 4.52
CA ILE A 95 -4.17 14.97 3.34
C ILE A 95 -5.56 15.54 3.57
N LEU A 96 -5.92 16.56 2.78
CA LEU A 96 -7.23 17.20 2.83
C LEU A 96 -8.04 16.76 1.60
N GLY A 97 -9.14 16.05 1.83
CA GLY A 97 -10.05 15.59 0.78
C GLY A 97 -11.47 15.43 1.32
N THR A 98 -12.13 14.33 1.00
CA THR A 98 -13.46 14.00 1.58
C THR A 98 -13.41 13.82 3.10
N GLY A 99 -12.22 13.63 3.67
CA GLY A 99 -11.94 13.67 5.09
C GLY A 99 -10.54 14.25 5.34
N VAL A 100 -10.08 14.14 6.58
CA VAL A 100 -8.72 14.54 6.98
C VAL A 100 -7.90 13.30 7.30
N GLY A 101 -6.78 13.15 6.61
CA GLY A 101 -5.79 12.12 6.89
C GLY A 101 -4.41 12.74 7.04
N GLY A 102 -3.41 11.93 7.36
CA GLY A 102 -2.05 12.39 7.45
C GLY A 102 -1.12 11.40 8.10
N GLY A 103 0.10 11.84 8.34
CA GLY A 103 1.08 11.07 9.09
C GLY A 103 2.37 11.83 9.30
N LEU A 104 3.30 11.15 9.97
CA LEU A 104 4.64 11.64 10.22
C LEU A 104 5.66 10.65 9.65
N LEU A 105 6.70 11.20 9.03
CA LEU A 105 7.93 10.50 8.72
C LEU A 105 9.03 11.15 9.54
N LEU A 106 9.61 10.38 10.46
CA LEU A 106 10.71 10.83 11.31
C LEU A 106 11.93 9.97 11.01
N THR A 107 13.06 10.61 10.70
CA THR A 107 14.33 9.91 10.63
C THR A 107 14.99 10.05 12.00
N ALA A 108 14.99 8.96 12.78
CA ALA A 108 15.76 8.93 14.02
C ALA A 108 17.25 9.12 13.71
N LYS A 109 17.97 9.84 14.58
CA LYS A 109 19.44 9.80 14.59
C LYS A 109 19.90 8.46 15.15
#